data_AF-A0A259LNE3-F1
#
_entry.id   AF-A0A259LNE3-F1
#
_cell.length_a   1.000
_cell.length_b   1.000
_cell.length_c   1.000
_cell.angle_alpha   90.00
_cell.angle_beta   90.00
_cell.angle_gamma   90.00
#
_symmetry.space_group_name_H-M   'P 1'
#
loop_
_entity.id
_entity.type
_entity.pdbx_description
1 polymer ?
#
loop_
_entity_poly.entity_id
_entity_poly.type
_entity_poly.pdbx_seq_one_letter_code
_entity_poly.pdbx_strand_id
1 'polypeptide(L)'
;MLIRRVKPLSVVVSAGLVLSACASAPSESLSSQLSGFGQYQCGQLDLRVTQSEDSDLVGVEYLNRRVLLKPVKSASGARYQAPGDPDTVFWSKGERGTFTLRGETFPECLEPGAIETDFRGFGTEPFWDVTLRQDRMTLRRPYDQQVIDNIALNTTLANQHGRAYEATVQDMELSFRVAHQLCEDAMAGAQYPAQVRLTLDGETFEGCGGDRHRLFRGAEWVVEDLAGEGIIDRSRITLRFLEDNRVAGRASCNRYMGGYNLTGEGLSFTPLASTMMACAPALMNQERRFLGLMETVVDGRIDREGALVLRTAEGDTLRAFQAETETPGS
;
A
#
# COMPACT_ATOMS: atom_id res chain seq x y z
N MET A 1 37.69 -94.90 -9.82
CA MET A 1 37.58 -94.50 -11.25
C MET A 1 36.25 -93.77 -11.42
N LEU A 2 36.28 -92.43 -11.59
CA LEU A 2 35.99 -91.76 -12.87
C LEU A 2 34.53 -92.03 -13.32
N ILE A 3 33.57 -91.09 -13.35
CA ILE A 3 33.58 -89.79 -14.03
C ILE A 3 32.43 -88.89 -13.53
N ARG A 4 32.75 -87.60 -13.34
CA ARG A 4 31.84 -86.46 -13.13
C ARG A 4 30.86 -86.30 -14.30
N ARG A 5 29.57 -86.10 -14.02
CA ARG A 5 28.63 -85.42 -14.95
C ARG A 5 28.32 -84.03 -14.42
N VAL A 6 28.88 -83.02 -15.07
CA VAL A 6 28.51 -81.61 -14.89
C VAL A 6 27.44 -81.31 -15.93
N LYS A 7 26.26 -80.83 -15.50
CA LYS A 7 25.25 -80.24 -16.39
C LYS A 7 25.63 -78.79 -16.68
N PRO A 8 25.42 -78.27 -17.91
CA PRO A 8 25.66 -76.87 -18.20
C PRO A 8 24.54 -76.01 -17.59
N LEU A 9 24.90 -74.99 -16.82
CA LEU A 9 24.01 -73.88 -16.49
C LEU A 9 24.06 -72.90 -17.67
N SER A 10 22.95 -72.74 -18.38
CA SER A 10 22.77 -71.62 -19.31
C SER A 10 22.66 -70.32 -18.52
N VAL A 11 23.64 -69.44 -18.70
CA VAL A 11 23.60 -68.06 -18.20
C VAL A 11 22.78 -67.23 -19.18
N VAL A 12 21.59 -66.80 -18.78
CA VAL A 12 20.84 -65.76 -19.48
C VAL A 12 21.41 -64.42 -19.02
N VAL A 13 22.14 -63.73 -19.91
CA VAL A 13 22.57 -62.35 -19.69
C VAL A 13 21.39 -61.45 -20.00
N SER A 14 20.70 -60.99 -18.96
CA SER A 14 19.73 -59.90 -19.07
C SER A 14 20.51 -58.59 -19.18
N ALA A 15 20.65 -58.05 -20.38
CA ALA A 15 21.15 -56.70 -20.58
C ALA A 15 20.11 -55.71 -20.04
N GLY A 16 20.30 -55.26 -18.81
CA GLY A 16 19.52 -54.17 -18.22
C GLY A 16 19.84 -52.87 -18.95
N LEU A 17 18.89 -52.39 -19.73
CA LEU A 17 18.87 -51.02 -20.24
C LEU A 17 18.78 -50.07 -19.03
N VAL A 18 19.90 -49.44 -18.67
CA VAL A 18 19.91 -48.30 -17.76
C VAL A 18 19.40 -47.11 -18.57
N LEU A 19 18.10 -46.89 -18.55
CA LEU A 19 17.51 -45.60 -18.89
C LEU A 19 17.94 -44.63 -17.78
N SER A 20 18.95 -43.82 -18.08
CA SER A 20 19.24 -42.60 -17.32
C SER A 20 18.02 -41.70 -17.43
N ALA A 21 17.12 -41.79 -16.44
CA ALA A 21 16.10 -40.80 -16.22
C ALA A 21 16.81 -39.51 -15.85
N CYS A 22 16.89 -38.56 -16.79
CA CYS A 22 17.12 -37.17 -16.43
C CYS A 22 15.94 -36.77 -15.55
N ALA A 23 16.14 -36.78 -14.23
CA ALA A 23 15.26 -36.05 -13.34
C ALA A 23 15.50 -34.56 -13.62
N SER A 24 14.75 -34.00 -14.55
CA SER A 24 14.54 -32.56 -14.61
C SER A 24 13.94 -32.20 -13.25
N ALA A 25 14.72 -31.53 -12.40
CA ALA A 25 14.13 -30.81 -11.28
C ALA A 25 13.01 -29.93 -11.87
N PRO A 26 11.80 -29.90 -11.29
CA PRO A 26 10.80 -28.97 -11.75
C PRO A 26 11.39 -27.57 -11.60
N SER A 27 11.59 -26.90 -12.74
CA SER A 27 11.69 -25.45 -12.74
C SER A 27 10.45 -24.95 -12.02
N GLU A 28 10.60 -24.38 -10.83
CA GLU A 28 9.52 -23.62 -10.20
C GLU A 28 8.99 -22.66 -11.27
N SER A 29 7.78 -22.95 -11.75
CA SER A 29 7.12 -22.10 -12.72
C SER A 29 6.92 -20.74 -12.07
N LEU A 30 7.30 -19.65 -12.76
CA LEU A 30 7.13 -18.26 -12.31
C LEU A 30 5.69 -17.93 -11.85
N SER A 31 4.72 -18.76 -12.22
CA SER A 31 3.33 -18.73 -11.76
C SER A 31 3.14 -18.85 -10.24
N SER A 32 4.16 -19.28 -9.48
CA SER A 32 4.10 -19.33 -8.01
C SER A 32 4.59 -18.05 -7.29
N GLN A 33 5.11 -17.06 -8.03
CA GLN A 33 5.82 -15.92 -7.42
C GLN A 33 4.99 -14.64 -7.29
N LEU A 34 3.90 -14.53 -8.04
CA LEU A 34 2.87 -13.51 -7.84
C LEU A 34 1.68 -14.18 -7.14
N SER A 35 1.02 -13.48 -6.22
CA SER A 35 -0.22 -14.02 -5.64
C SER A 35 -1.26 -14.28 -6.73
N GLY A 36 -2.15 -15.24 -6.48
CA GLY A 36 -3.25 -15.56 -7.39
C GLY A 36 -4.22 -14.41 -7.67
N PHE A 37 -4.09 -13.26 -7.00
CA PHE A 37 -4.94 -12.09 -7.18
C PHE A 37 -4.39 -11.10 -8.20
N GLY A 38 -3.07 -10.86 -8.19
CA GLY A 38 -2.44 -9.82 -9.02
C GLY A 38 -3.06 -8.44 -8.83
N GLN A 39 -3.69 -8.15 -7.69
CA GLN A 39 -4.32 -6.87 -7.38
C GLN A 39 -3.66 -6.28 -6.15
N TYR A 40 -3.28 -5.01 -6.22
CA TYR A 40 -2.65 -4.31 -5.11
C TYR A 40 -3.20 -2.91 -4.96
N GLN A 41 -3.24 -2.41 -3.74
CA GLN A 41 -3.53 -1.02 -3.41
C GLN A 41 -2.26 -0.37 -2.81
N CYS A 42 -1.71 0.65 -3.48
CA CYS A 42 -0.52 1.39 -3.08
C CYS A 42 -0.94 2.79 -2.59
N GLY A 43 -1.48 2.87 -1.37
CA GLY A 43 -2.17 4.07 -0.90
C GLY A 43 -3.50 4.23 -1.62
N GLN A 44 -3.67 5.31 -2.38
CA GLN A 44 -4.84 5.56 -3.22
C GLN A 44 -4.68 5.04 -4.67
N LEU A 45 -3.54 4.41 -5.02
CA LEU A 45 -3.32 3.85 -6.34
C LEU A 45 -3.73 2.37 -6.38
N ASP A 46 -4.67 2.03 -7.26
CA ASP A 46 -4.97 0.63 -7.58
C ASP A 46 -4.07 0.12 -8.70
N LEU A 47 -3.45 -1.04 -8.47
CA LEU A 47 -2.63 -1.76 -9.43
C LEU A 47 -3.23 -3.12 -9.76
N ARG A 48 -3.20 -3.47 -11.04
CA ARG A 48 -3.40 -4.86 -11.50
C ARG A 48 -2.17 -5.36 -12.22
N VAL A 49 -1.58 -6.42 -11.69
CA VAL A 49 -0.38 -7.09 -12.19
C VAL A 49 -0.80 -8.35 -12.91
N THR A 50 -0.53 -8.41 -14.21
CA THR A 50 -0.89 -9.53 -15.09
C THR A 50 0.36 -10.11 -15.71
N GLN A 51 0.50 -11.44 -15.71
CA GLN A 51 1.57 -12.10 -16.43
C GLN A 51 1.17 -12.27 -17.90
N SER A 52 2.13 -12.09 -18.82
CA SER A 52 1.93 -12.42 -20.22
C SER A 52 1.93 -13.95 -20.42
N GLU A 53 0.99 -14.49 -21.19
CA GLU A 53 0.91 -15.95 -21.44
C GLU A 53 2.12 -16.46 -22.25
N ASP A 54 2.61 -15.66 -23.21
CA ASP A 54 3.67 -16.06 -24.14
C ASP A 54 5.06 -15.50 -23.81
N SER A 55 5.24 -14.83 -22.67
CA SER A 55 6.53 -14.24 -22.30
C SER A 55 6.70 -14.07 -20.79
N ASP A 56 7.95 -13.96 -20.33
CA ASP A 56 8.23 -13.65 -18.92
C ASP A 56 7.88 -12.19 -18.53
N LEU A 57 7.25 -11.43 -19.42
CA LEU A 57 6.85 -10.06 -19.14
C LEU A 57 5.66 -10.01 -18.19
N VAL A 58 5.69 -9.01 -17.31
CA VAL A 58 4.58 -8.67 -16.44
C VAL A 58 4.02 -7.31 -16.85
N GLY A 59 2.72 -7.24 -17.08
CA GLY A 59 1.99 -5.99 -17.27
C GLY A 59 1.49 -5.45 -15.93
N VAL A 60 1.88 -4.23 -15.58
CA VAL A 60 1.31 -3.50 -14.46
C VAL A 60 0.33 -2.46 -15.00
N GLU A 61 -0.94 -2.63 -14.68
CA GLU A 61 -2.04 -1.74 -15.05
C GLU A 61 -2.35 -0.79 -13.91
N TYR A 62 -2.47 0.50 -14.22
CA TYR A 62 -2.76 1.58 -13.27
C TYR A 62 -3.39 2.76 -14.03
N LEU A 63 -4.38 3.44 -13.47
CA LEU A 63 -5.01 4.64 -14.07
C LEU A 63 -5.31 4.50 -15.59
N ASN A 64 -5.87 3.34 -15.99
CA ASN A 64 -6.15 2.97 -17.39
C ASN A 64 -4.92 2.95 -18.33
N ARG A 65 -3.73 2.79 -17.77
CA ARG A 65 -2.46 2.59 -18.48
C ARG A 65 -1.89 1.24 -18.13
N ARG A 66 -0.97 0.76 -18.98
CA ARG A 66 -0.23 -0.47 -18.77
C ARG A 66 1.24 -0.23 -19.05
N VAL A 67 2.10 -0.65 -18.12
CA VAL A 67 3.55 -0.72 -18.33
C VAL A 67 3.98 -2.18 -18.36
N LEU A 68 4.84 -2.53 -19.33
CA LEU A 68 5.42 -3.86 -19.43
C LEU A 68 6.78 -3.87 -18.73
N LEU A 69 6.96 -4.82 -17.81
CA LEU A 69 8.16 -4.99 -17.01
C LEU A 69 8.80 -6.35 -17.31
N LYS A 70 10.13 -6.38 -17.33
CA LYS A 70 10.94 -7.60 -17.44
C LYS A 70 11.41 -8.05 -16.07
N PRO A 71 11.49 -9.36 -15.80
CA PRO A 71 12.06 -9.87 -14.57
C PRO A 71 13.53 -9.50 -14.49
N VAL A 72 13.98 -9.13 -13.29
CA VAL A 72 15.38 -8.86 -12.98
C VAL A 72 15.79 -9.66 -11.75
N LYS A 73 17.08 -9.99 -11.66
CA LYS A 73 17.60 -10.78 -10.53
C LYS A 73 17.37 -10.06 -9.21
N SER A 74 16.88 -10.78 -8.20
CA SER A 74 16.70 -10.32 -6.83
C SER A 74 17.15 -11.40 -5.85
N ALA A 75 17.63 -10.98 -4.67
CA ALA A 75 17.98 -11.89 -3.58
C ALA A 75 16.74 -12.43 -2.84
N SER A 76 15.60 -11.72 -2.92
CA SER A 76 14.33 -12.12 -2.30
C SER A 76 13.15 -11.47 -3.04
N GLY A 77 12.05 -12.21 -3.18
CA GLY A 77 10.85 -11.73 -3.88
C GLY A 77 11.01 -11.63 -5.40
N ALA A 78 9.92 -11.30 -6.07
CA ALA A 78 9.85 -11.19 -7.52
C ALA A 78 10.00 -9.73 -7.95
N ARG A 79 11.09 -9.41 -8.66
CA ARG A 79 11.43 -8.04 -9.07
C ARG A 79 11.35 -7.91 -10.58
N TYR A 80 10.68 -6.84 -11.01
CA TYR A 80 10.46 -6.50 -12.40
C TYR A 80 10.83 -5.04 -12.66
N GLN A 81 11.36 -4.76 -13.86
CA GLN A 81 11.82 -3.42 -14.26
C GLN A 81 11.43 -3.12 -15.70
N ALA A 82 11.07 -1.87 -15.99
CA ALA A 82 10.67 -1.46 -17.33
C ALA A 82 11.88 -1.46 -18.29
N PRO A 83 11.77 -2.06 -19.49
CA PRO A 83 12.83 -1.97 -20.49
C PRO A 83 13.05 -0.53 -20.94
N GLY A 84 14.27 -0.01 -20.76
CA GLY A 84 14.62 1.35 -21.17
C GLY A 84 14.23 2.45 -20.17
N ASP A 85 13.60 2.10 -19.05
CA ASP A 85 13.29 3.00 -17.94
C ASP A 85 13.65 2.31 -16.61
N PRO A 86 14.89 2.49 -16.13
CA PRO A 86 15.34 1.80 -14.92
C PRO A 86 14.64 2.29 -13.65
N ASP A 87 13.99 3.45 -13.70
CA ASP A 87 13.32 4.08 -12.56
C ASP A 87 11.84 3.66 -12.45
N THR A 88 11.36 2.80 -13.37
CA THR A 88 10.07 2.14 -13.26
C THR A 88 10.24 0.67 -12.88
N VAL A 89 9.75 0.32 -11.70
CA VAL A 89 10.04 -0.94 -11.01
C VAL A 89 8.80 -1.42 -10.26
N PHE A 90 8.55 -2.72 -10.31
CA PHE A 90 7.64 -3.40 -9.39
C PHE A 90 8.40 -4.53 -8.69
N TRP A 91 8.35 -4.55 -7.36
CA TRP A 91 8.96 -5.61 -6.56
C TRP A 91 7.94 -6.15 -5.57
N SER A 92 7.64 -7.43 -5.64
CA SER A 92 6.68 -8.10 -4.76
C SER A 92 7.36 -9.14 -3.89
N LYS A 93 6.81 -9.33 -2.68
CA LYS A 93 7.22 -10.37 -1.74
C LYS A 93 6.02 -10.77 -0.88
N GLY A 94 5.48 -11.97 -1.15
CA GLY A 94 4.24 -12.42 -0.52
C GLY A 94 3.08 -11.51 -0.91
N GLU A 95 2.30 -11.07 0.06
CA GLU A 95 1.09 -10.26 -0.14
C GLU A 95 1.36 -8.74 -0.23
N ARG A 96 2.63 -8.37 -0.38
CA ARG A 96 3.12 -6.98 -0.37
C ARG A 96 4.00 -6.70 -1.57
N GLY A 97 4.10 -5.43 -1.93
CA GLY A 97 5.04 -4.97 -2.93
C GLY A 97 5.43 -3.51 -2.81
N THR A 98 6.38 -3.13 -3.64
CA THR A 98 6.82 -1.76 -3.85
C THR A 98 6.68 -1.46 -5.33
N PHE A 99 6.00 -0.36 -5.64
CA PHE A 99 5.90 0.16 -6.98
C PHE A 99 6.60 1.52 -7.04
N THR A 100 7.50 1.65 -7.99
CA THR A 100 8.15 2.92 -8.34
C THR A 100 7.84 3.19 -9.81
N LEU A 101 7.36 4.39 -10.11
CA LEU A 101 7.07 4.83 -11.48
C LEU A 101 7.91 6.06 -11.78
N ARG A 102 8.82 5.97 -12.76
CA ARG A 102 9.70 7.07 -13.18
C ARG A 102 10.41 7.76 -11.99
N GLY A 103 10.84 6.96 -11.02
CA GLY A 103 11.59 7.41 -9.84
C GLY A 103 10.73 7.85 -8.65
N GLU A 104 9.41 7.87 -8.79
CA GLU A 104 8.49 8.11 -7.67
C GLU A 104 8.04 6.80 -7.05
N THR A 105 8.29 6.63 -5.75
CA THR A 105 7.86 5.45 -5.00
C THR A 105 6.51 5.70 -4.32
N PHE A 106 5.60 4.75 -4.53
CA PHE A 106 4.26 4.76 -3.95
C PHE A 106 4.26 4.14 -2.55
N PRO A 107 3.24 4.41 -1.72
CA PRO A 107 3.06 3.67 -0.48
C PRO A 107 3.06 2.16 -0.72
N GLU A 108 3.43 1.37 0.29
CA GLU A 108 3.51 -0.08 0.18
C GLU A 108 2.27 -0.66 -0.51
N CYS A 109 2.48 -1.45 -1.55
CA CYS A 109 1.40 -2.05 -2.30
C CYS A 109 0.89 -3.28 -1.55
N LEU A 110 -0.38 -3.26 -1.16
CA LEU A 110 -1.00 -4.32 -0.35
C LEU A 110 -2.03 -5.06 -1.18
N GLU A 111 -1.99 -6.38 -1.16
CA GLU A 111 -3.08 -7.20 -1.71
C GLU A 111 -4.37 -7.01 -0.90
N PRO A 112 -5.55 -7.35 -1.47
CA PRO A 112 -6.81 -7.32 -0.72
C PRO A 112 -6.69 -8.07 0.61
N GLY A 113 -6.92 -7.35 1.72
CA GLY A 113 -6.82 -7.89 3.08
C GLY A 113 -5.42 -7.89 3.69
N ALA A 114 -4.36 -7.60 2.94
CA ALA A 114 -3.01 -7.45 3.49
C ALA A 114 -2.89 -6.16 4.29
N ILE A 115 -2.06 -6.20 5.35
CA ILE A 115 -1.73 -5.05 6.19
C ILE A 115 -0.25 -4.68 6.00
N GLU A 116 0.07 -3.44 6.34
CA GLU A 116 1.42 -2.89 6.26
C GLU A 116 2.46 -3.76 6.97
N THR A 117 3.71 -3.73 6.49
CA THR A 117 4.82 -4.45 7.13
C THR A 117 5.03 -4.01 8.58
N ASP A 118 4.88 -2.72 8.86
CA ASP A 118 4.95 -2.10 10.18
C ASP A 118 3.56 -1.54 10.58
N PHE A 119 2.60 -2.44 10.77
CA PHE A 119 1.24 -2.04 11.14
C PHE A 119 1.19 -1.56 12.60
N ARG A 120 0.45 -0.46 12.83
CA ARG A 120 0.15 0.03 14.18
C ARG A 120 -1.34 0.17 14.37
N GLY A 121 -1.83 -0.23 15.54
CA GLY A 121 -3.20 -0.02 15.98
C GLY A 121 -3.20 0.59 17.38
N PHE A 122 -4.24 1.33 17.72
CA PHE A 122 -4.37 1.95 19.03
C PHE A 122 -5.84 2.24 19.35
N GLY A 123 -6.16 2.37 20.63
CA GLY A 123 -7.45 2.85 21.11
C GLY A 123 -7.29 3.72 22.35
N THR A 124 -8.35 4.45 22.70
CA THR A 124 -8.30 5.54 23.68
C THR A 124 -9.08 5.26 24.97
N GLU A 125 -9.95 4.25 24.99
CA GLU A 125 -10.79 3.93 26.14
C GLU A 125 -10.85 2.42 26.44
N PRO A 126 -10.08 1.95 27.45
CA PRO A 126 -8.84 2.54 27.96
C PRO A 126 -7.75 2.65 26.87
N PHE A 127 -6.67 3.39 27.14
CA PHE A 127 -5.55 3.50 26.20
C PHE A 127 -4.84 2.16 25.99
N TRP A 128 -4.62 1.81 24.73
CA TRP A 128 -3.79 0.69 24.31
C TRP A 128 -3.15 0.98 22.95
N ASP A 129 -1.99 0.38 22.70
CA ASP A 129 -1.39 0.37 21.38
C ASP A 129 -0.78 -0.99 21.04
N VAL A 130 -0.80 -1.31 19.76
CA VAL A 130 -0.14 -2.49 19.20
C VAL A 130 0.76 -2.08 18.06
N THR A 131 1.91 -2.73 17.99
CA THR A 131 2.75 -2.72 16.79
C THR A 131 2.89 -4.16 16.29
N LEU A 132 2.51 -4.41 15.05
CA LEU A 132 2.65 -5.69 14.38
C LEU A 132 3.76 -5.59 13.33
N ARG A 133 4.72 -6.51 13.41
CA ARG A 133 5.76 -6.71 12.41
C ARG A 133 5.76 -8.17 12.03
N GLN A 134 5.41 -8.46 10.78
CA GLN A 134 5.17 -9.84 10.34
C GLN A 134 4.11 -10.51 11.24
N ASP A 135 4.45 -11.63 11.87
CA ASP A 135 3.57 -12.37 12.79
C ASP A 135 3.93 -12.11 14.27
N ARG A 136 4.60 -10.99 14.56
CA ARG A 136 4.99 -10.60 15.92
C ARG A 136 4.32 -9.30 16.33
N MET A 137 3.68 -9.34 17.49
CA MET A 137 3.01 -8.19 18.09
C MET A 137 3.73 -7.76 19.37
N THR A 138 3.83 -6.44 19.54
CA THR A 138 4.03 -5.78 20.83
C THR A 138 2.71 -5.13 21.22
N LEU A 139 2.20 -5.44 22.41
CA LEU A 139 1.02 -4.84 23.01
C LEU A 139 1.44 -3.98 24.21
N ARG A 140 0.92 -2.76 24.28
CA ARG A 140 1.15 -1.83 25.39
C ARG A 140 -0.18 -1.36 25.95
N ARG A 141 -0.32 -1.45 27.26
CA ARG A 141 -1.47 -0.94 28.03
C ARG A 141 -0.93 -0.09 29.18
N PRO A 142 -0.81 1.24 28.98
CA PRO A 142 -0.15 2.12 29.94
C PRO A 142 -0.78 2.11 31.34
N TYR A 143 -2.10 1.99 31.43
CA TYR A 143 -2.81 1.95 32.73
C TYR A 143 -2.45 0.73 33.57
N ASP A 144 -2.20 -0.39 32.91
CA ASP A 144 -1.82 -1.63 33.59
C ASP A 144 -0.30 -1.71 33.82
N GLN A 145 0.46 -0.71 33.33
CA GLN A 145 1.92 -0.76 33.21
C GLN A 145 2.43 -2.03 32.49
N GLN A 146 1.59 -2.58 31.60
CA GLN A 146 1.88 -3.81 30.90
C GLN A 146 2.43 -3.51 29.51
N VAL A 147 3.62 -4.02 29.25
CA VAL A 147 4.19 -4.15 27.91
C VAL A 147 4.43 -5.63 27.69
N ILE A 148 3.77 -6.18 26.67
CA ILE A 148 3.92 -7.57 26.29
C ILE A 148 4.51 -7.58 24.89
N ASP A 149 5.77 -7.97 24.81
CA ASP A 149 6.54 -7.98 23.56
C ASP A 149 6.59 -9.38 22.94
N ASN A 150 6.81 -9.40 21.62
CA ASN A 150 7.10 -10.60 20.85
C ASN A 150 6.01 -11.69 20.92
N ILE A 151 4.74 -11.27 21.03
CA ILE A 151 3.58 -12.16 20.95
C ILE A 151 3.58 -12.78 19.55
N ALA A 152 3.68 -14.10 19.48
CA ALA A 152 3.56 -14.84 18.23
C ALA A 152 2.09 -14.97 17.86
N LEU A 153 1.71 -14.42 16.71
CA LEU A 153 0.34 -14.45 16.22
C LEU A 153 0.15 -15.60 15.23
N ASN A 154 -1.02 -16.24 15.32
CA ASN A 154 -1.53 -17.12 14.29
C ASN A 154 -2.60 -16.36 13.49
N THR A 155 -2.44 -16.27 12.17
CA THR A 155 -3.48 -15.69 11.31
C THR A 155 -4.64 -16.67 11.17
N THR A 156 -5.84 -16.28 11.58
CA THR A 156 -7.05 -17.13 11.52
C THR A 156 -8.04 -16.71 10.44
N LEU A 157 -7.96 -15.46 9.97
CA LEU A 157 -8.72 -14.95 8.84
C LEU A 157 -7.85 -14.00 8.02
N ALA A 158 -7.87 -14.15 6.70
CA ALA A 158 -7.34 -13.18 5.75
C ALA A 158 -8.25 -13.16 4.53
N ASN A 159 -8.91 -12.03 4.28
CA ASN A 159 -9.75 -11.82 3.12
C ASN A 159 -9.76 -10.33 2.74
N GLN A 160 -10.39 -9.98 1.62
CA GLN A 160 -10.41 -8.60 1.10
C GLN A 160 -10.89 -7.52 2.09
N HIS A 161 -11.63 -7.89 3.15
CA HIS A 161 -12.16 -6.97 4.15
C HIS A 161 -11.24 -6.79 5.38
N GLY A 162 -10.18 -7.61 5.50
CA GLY A 162 -9.20 -7.48 6.57
C GLY A 162 -8.62 -8.80 7.07
N ARG A 163 -8.07 -8.77 8.30
CA ARG A 163 -7.39 -9.90 8.95
C ARG A 163 -7.82 -10.12 10.39
N ALA A 164 -7.71 -11.36 10.83
CA ALA A 164 -7.82 -11.73 12.23
C ALA A 164 -6.61 -12.56 12.65
N TYR A 165 -6.16 -12.30 13.87
CA TYR A 165 -5.04 -12.95 14.52
C TYR A 165 -5.49 -13.49 15.87
N GLU A 166 -4.93 -14.62 16.26
CA GLU A 166 -5.11 -15.22 17.59
C GLU A 166 -3.76 -15.57 18.21
N ALA A 167 -3.68 -15.46 19.53
CA ALA A 167 -2.53 -15.88 20.31
C ALA A 167 -2.96 -16.26 21.73
N THR A 168 -2.07 -16.96 22.44
CA THR A 168 -2.18 -17.16 23.88
C THR A 168 -1.04 -16.43 24.55
N VAL A 169 -1.36 -15.57 25.53
CA VAL A 169 -0.40 -14.69 26.19
C VAL A 169 -0.62 -14.78 27.68
N GLN A 170 0.35 -15.31 28.44
CA GLN A 170 0.26 -15.45 29.90
C GLN A 170 -1.06 -16.13 30.34
N ASP A 171 -1.41 -17.23 29.68
CA ASP A 171 -2.67 -17.99 29.86
C ASP A 171 -3.97 -17.26 29.47
N MET A 172 -3.89 -16.02 28.96
CA MET A 172 -5.02 -15.30 28.40
C MET A 172 -5.15 -15.55 26.89
N GLU A 173 -6.39 -15.66 26.41
CA GLU A 173 -6.70 -15.67 24.99
C GLU A 173 -6.66 -14.25 24.44
N LEU A 174 -5.91 -14.04 23.36
CA LEU A 174 -5.82 -12.79 22.63
C LEU A 174 -6.36 -12.99 21.23
N SER A 175 -7.29 -12.12 20.82
CA SER A 175 -7.63 -11.96 19.41
C SER A 175 -7.42 -10.52 18.97
N PHE A 176 -6.89 -10.33 17.76
CA PHE A 176 -6.71 -9.01 17.16
C PHE A 176 -7.29 -9.02 15.76
N ARG A 177 -8.20 -8.10 15.48
CA ARG A 177 -8.87 -7.98 14.18
C ARG A 177 -8.58 -6.61 13.58
N VAL A 178 -8.26 -6.60 12.29
CA VAL A 178 -8.07 -5.41 11.47
C VAL A 178 -9.13 -5.45 10.38
N ALA A 179 -9.98 -4.44 10.30
CA ALA A 179 -10.97 -4.26 9.24
C ALA A 179 -10.55 -3.08 8.35
N HIS A 180 -10.54 -3.30 7.03
CA HIS A 180 -10.20 -2.27 6.04
C HIS A 180 -11.38 -1.33 5.84
N GLN A 181 -11.60 -0.49 6.85
CA GLN A 181 -12.65 0.50 6.90
C GLN A 181 -12.09 1.76 7.52
N LEU A 182 -12.43 2.91 6.93
CA LEU A 182 -12.05 4.22 7.45
C LEU A 182 -12.46 4.33 8.92
N CYS A 183 -11.51 4.71 9.76
CA CYS A 183 -11.66 4.89 11.19
C CYS A 183 -11.37 6.34 11.54
N GLU A 184 -12.15 6.93 12.43
CA GLU A 184 -11.89 8.25 12.99
C GLU A 184 -11.54 8.09 14.46
N ASP A 185 -10.39 8.62 14.86
CA ASP A 185 -9.98 8.63 16.26
C ASP A 185 -10.97 9.48 17.07
N ALA A 186 -11.59 8.87 18.07
CA ALA A 186 -12.57 9.51 18.93
C ALA A 186 -12.00 10.71 19.71
N MET A 187 -10.68 10.76 19.94
CA MET A 187 -10.04 11.84 20.68
C MET A 187 -9.62 13.00 19.77
N ALA A 188 -8.81 12.72 18.75
CA ALA A 188 -8.22 13.76 17.91
C ALA A 188 -9.02 14.06 16.62
N GLY A 189 -10.01 13.24 16.28
CA GLY A 189 -10.80 13.37 15.05
C GLY A 189 -10.04 13.05 13.77
N ALA A 190 -8.82 12.49 13.89
CA ALA A 190 -7.97 12.10 12.79
C ALA A 190 -8.40 10.77 12.16
N GLN A 191 -8.32 10.69 10.83
CA GLN A 191 -8.68 9.49 10.10
C GLN A 191 -7.51 8.53 9.90
N TYR A 192 -7.84 7.23 9.93
CA TYR A 192 -6.95 6.09 9.73
C TYR A 192 -7.58 5.09 8.76
N PRO A 193 -6.78 4.34 7.98
CA PRO A 193 -7.29 3.43 6.94
C PRO A 193 -7.99 2.17 7.48
N ALA A 194 -7.79 1.82 8.76
CA ALA A 194 -8.38 0.62 9.34
C ALA A 194 -9.02 0.85 10.70
N GLN A 195 -10.10 0.12 10.95
CA GLN A 195 -10.64 -0.12 12.29
C GLN A 195 -9.97 -1.35 12.89
N VAL A 196 -9.67 -1.31 14.17
CA VAL A 196 -9.04 -2.42 14.88
C VAL A 196 -9.84 -2.81 16.12
N ARG A 197 -9.81 -4.10 16.44
CA ARG A 197 -10.43 -4.65 17.64
C ARG A 197 -9.46 -5.63 18.31
N LEU A 198 -9.08 -5.33 19.54
CA LEU A 198 -8.33 -6.21 20.42
C LEU A 198 -9.31 -6.87 21.38
N THR A 199 -9.25 -8.19 21.52
CA THR A 199 -9.94 -8.91 22.60
C THR A 199 -8.89 -9.61 23.45
N LEU A 200 -8.93 -9.40 24.77
CA LEU A 200 -8.04 -10.05 25.73
C LEU A 200 -8.88 -10.62 26.86
N ASP A 201 -8.82 -11.93 27.05
CA ASP A 201 -9.57 -12.65 28.09
C ASP A 201 -11.08 -12.32 28.10
N GLY A 202 -11.66 -12.18 26.92
CA GLY A 202 -13.07 -11.81 26.71
C GLY A 202 -13.39 -10.31 26.75
N GLU A 203 -12.49 -9.46 27.24
CA GLU A 203 -12.66 -8.00 27.19
C GLU A 203 -12.30 -7.46 25.81
N THR A 204 -13.13 -6.59 25.24
CA THR A 204 -12.96 -6.06 23.89
C THR A 204 -12.63 -4.56 23.92
N PHE A 205 -11.62 -4.18 23.15
CA PHE A 205 -11.13 -2.83 22.98
C PHE A 205 -11.15 -2.45 21.50
N GLU A 206 -11.75 -1.31 21.18
CA GLU A 206 -11.85 -0.80 19.81
C GLU A 206 -10.87 0.34 19.58
N GLY A 207 -10.53 0.57 18.31
CA GLY A 207 -9.52 1.54 17.95
C GLY A 207 -9.33 1.72 16.44
N CYS A 208 -8.33 2.51 16.09
CA CYS A 208 -7.92 2.78 14.71
C CYS A 208 -6.51 2.24 14.43
N GLY A 209 -6.18 2.03 13.15
CA GLY A 209 -4.85 1.56 12.77
C GLY A 209 -4.48 1.75 11.30
N GLY A 210 -3.22 1.43 11.01
CA GLY A 210 -2.58 1.58 9.70
C GLY A 210 -1.91 2.94 9.47
N ASP A 211 -1.20 3.06 8.35
CA ASP A 211 -0.48 4.29 7.99
C ASP A 211 -1.42 5.32 7.37
N ARG A 212 -1.57 6.47 8.03
CA ARG A 212 -2.43 7.58 7.60
C ARG A 212 -2.00 8.20 6.28
N HIS A 213 -0.72 8.14 5.93
CA HIS A 213 -0.28 8.70 4.64
C HIS A 213 -0.95 7.99 3.46
N ARG A 214 -1.36 6.73 3.64
CA ARG A 214 -2.07 5.96 2.61
C ARG A 214 -3.42 6.55 2.22
N LEU A 215 -4.06 7.33 3.09
CA LEU A 215 -5.32 8.01 2.79
C LEU A 215 -5.16 9.08 1.72
N PHE A 216 -3.96 9.67 1.61
CA PHE A 216 -3.71 10.85 0.76
C PHE A 216 -2.70 10.59 -0.36
N ARG A 217 -1.73 9.70 -0.14
CA ARG A 217 -0.68 9.36 -1.11
C ARG A 217 -1.14 8.33 -2.12
N GLY A 218 -0.55 8.37 -3.31
CA GLY A 218 -0.84 7.44 -4.40
C GLY A 218 -1.92 7.92 -5.38
N ALA A 219 -2.44 9.13 -5.20
CA ALA A 219 -3.35 9.75 -6.16
C ALA A 219 -2.89 11.16 -6.52
N GLU A 220 -3.28 11.60 -7.72
CA GLU A 220 -3.41 13.02 -8.03
C GLU A 220 -4.84 13.44 -7.70
N TRP A 221 -4.98 14.34 -6.74
CA TRP A 221 -6.25 14.92 -6.36
C TRP A 221 -6.55 16.14 -7.23
N VAL A 222 -7.74 16.21 -7.80
CA VAL A 222 -8.21 17.29 -8.66
C VAL A 222 -9.27 18.07 -7.91
N VAL A 223 -9.02 19.36 -7.70
CA VAL A 223 -9.97 20.23 -6.97
C VAL A 223 -11.16 20.51 -7.85
N GLU A 224 -12.35 20.39 -7.28
CA GLU A 224 -13.62 20.72 -7.93
C GLU A 224 -14.37 21.87 -7.21
N ASP A 225 -14.14 22.03 -5.91
CA ASP A 225 -14.67 23.13 -5.10
C ASP A 225 -13.55 23.80 -4.31
N LEU A 226 -13.53 25.14 -4.34
CA LEU A 226 -12.58 25.99 -3.66
C LEU A 226 -13.33 27.06 -2.85
N ALA A 227 -13.56 26.75 -1.56
CA ALA A 227 -14.30 27.59 -0.63
C ALA A 227 -15.72 27.94 -1.16
N GLY A 228 -16.46 26.91 -1.57
CA GLY A 228 -17.85 27.04 -2.05
C GLY A 228 -17.99 27.58 -3.48
N GLU A 229 -16.88 27.80 -4.18
CA GLU A 229 -16.85 28.20 -5.57
C GLU A 229 -16.23 27.12 -6.46
N GLY A 230 -16.83 26.91 -7.63
CA GLY A 230 -16.29 26.00 -8.63
C GLY A 230 -14.99 26.50 -9.27
N ILE A 231 -14.31 25.60 -9.97
CA ILE A 231 -13.09 25.91 -10.72
C ILE A 231 -13.43 26.48 -12.10
N ILE A 232 -12.69 27.51 -12.54
CA ILE A 232 -12.83 28.09 -13.88
C ILE A 232 -12.65 27.00 -14.96
N ASP A 233 -13.53 26.98 -15.95
CA ASP A 233 -13.48 26.06 -17.08
C ASP A 233 -12.09 25.98 -17.71
N ARG A 234 -11.63 24.74 -17.96
CA ARG A 234 -10.31 24.43 -18.53
C ARG A 234 -9.12 24.90 -17.68
N SER A 235 -9.35 25.41 -16.47
CA SER A 235 -8.34 25.47 -15.42
C SER A 235 -8.30 24.14 -14.67
N ARG A 236 -7.15 23.80 -14.11
CA ARG A 236 -6.98 22.62 -13.29
C ARG A 236 -6.12 22.94 -12.09
N ILE A 237 -6.64 22.61 -10.91
CA ILE A 237 -5.90 22.65 -9.66
C ILE A 237 -5.70 21.21 -9.21
N THR A 238 -4.48 20.84 -8.86
CA THR A 238 -4.16 19.51 -8.37
C THR A 238 -3.29 19.49 -7.15
N LEU A 239 -3.38 18.39 -6.40
CA LEU A 239 -2.54 18.09 -5.25
C LEU A 239 -2.03 16.66 -5.37
N ARG A 240 -0.75 16.47 -5.09
CA ARG A 240 -0.12 15.16 -4.96
C ARG A 240 0.69 15.13 -3.67
N PHE A 241 0.37 14.16 -2.82
CA PHE A 241 1.12 13.87 -1.61
C PHE A 241 2.21 12.86 -1.97
N LEU A 242 3.47 13.26 -1.76
CA LEU A 242 4.66 12.51 -2.13
C LEU A 242 5.36 11.97 -0.88
N GLU A 243 6.43 11.20 -1.09
CA GLU A 243 7.37 10.81 -0.04
C GLU A 243 8.01 12.02 0.65
N ASP A 244 8.58 11.76 1.83
CA ASP A 244 9.23 12.74 2.69
C ASP A 244 8.35 13.97 3.01
N ASN A 245 7.05 13.72 3.14
CA ASN A 245 6.03 14.73 3.42
C ASN A 245 6.05 15.93 2.46
N ARG A 246 6.33 15.69 1.18
CA ARG A 246 6.26 16.75 0.15
C ARG A 246 4.89 16.79 -0.52
N VAL A 247 4.46 18.00 -0.88
CA VAL A 247 3.29 18.22 -1.73
C VAL A 247 3.73 18.92 -3.01
N ALA A 248 3.12 18.54 -4.13
CA ALA A 248 3.29 19.23 -5.40
C ALA A 248 2.00 19.21 -6.21
N GLY A 249 1.88 20.11 -7.17
CA GLY A 249 0.72 20.11 -8.05
C GLY A 249 0.67 21.33 -8.96
N ARG A 250 -0.51 21.55 -9.53
CA ARG A 250 -0.83 22.74 -10.31
C ARG A 250 -1.79 23.61 -9.51
N ALA A 251 -1.52 24.91 -9.44
CA ALA A 251 -2.35 25.89 -8.79
C ALA A 251 -3.07 26.75 -9.84
N SER A 252 -3.85 26.15 -10.74
CA SER A 252 -4.43 26.84 -11.91
C SER A 252 -3.39 27.19 -12.98
N CYS A 253 -2.68 28.32 -12.86
CA CYS A 253 -1.72 28.76 -13.86
C CYS A 253 -0.36 28.06 -13.69
N ASN A 254 0.19 28.18 -12.48
CA ASN A 254 1.54 27.79 -12.12
C ASN A 254 1.60 26.41 -11.50
N ARG A 255 2.81 25.82 -11.56
CA ARG A 255 3.14 24.67 -10.72
C ARG A 255 3.54 25.16 -9.34
N TYR A 256 3.29 24.34 -8.33
CA TYR A 256 3.72 24.63 -6.96
C TYR A 256 4.31 23.39 -6.30
N MET A 257 5.08 23.63 -5.25
CA MET A 257 5.69 22.61 -4.40
C MET A 257 5.85 23.12 -2.98
N GLY A 258 5.89 22.19 -2.03
CA GLY A 258 6.15 22.47 -0.62
C GLY A 258 6.16 21.20 0.21
N GLY A 259 5.99 21.33 1.51
CA GLY A 259 5.82 20.24 2.46
C GLY A 259 4.44 20.24 3.10
N TYR A 260 4.11 19.15 3.77
CA TYR A 260 2.96 19.04 4.65
C TYR A 260 3.36 18.39 5.98
N ASN A 261 2.55 18.58 7.01
CA ASN A 261 2.66 17.88 8.28
C ASN A 261 1.37 17.11 8.50
N LEU A 262 1.48 15.80 8.70
CA LEU A 262 0.36 14.93 9.05
C LEU A 262 0.58 14.41 10.48
N THR A 263 -0.18 14.94 11.43
CA THR A 263 -0.07 14.60 12.87
C THR A 263 -1.42 14.11 13.39
N GLY A 264 -1.45 13.58 14.61
CA GLY A 264 -2.70 13.19 15.28
C GLY A 264 -3.73 14.32 15.31
N GLU A 265 -3.30 15.58 15.29
CA GLU A 265 -4.16 16.75 15.40
C GLU A 265 -4.75 17.23 14.05
N GLY A 266 -4.16 16.81 12.92
CA GLY A 266 -4.65 17.23 11.61
C GLY A 266 -3.62 17.14 10.49
N LEU A 267 -3.87 17.93 9.44
CA LEU A 267 -3.02 18.10 8.27
C LEU A 267 -2.78 19.59 8.06
N SER A 268 -1.53 19.99 7.86
CA SER A 268 -1.17 21.37 7.52
C SER A 268 -0.09 21.41 6.44
N PHE A 269 0.10 22.55 5.80
CA PHE A 269 1.12 22.76 4.77
C PHE A 269 2.22 23.70 5.26
N THR A 270 3.45 23.42 4.85
CA THR A 270 4.55 24.38 5.00
C THR A 270 4.39 25.47 3.92
N PRO A 271 5.17 26.57 3.99
CA PRO A 271 5.16 27.56 2.92
C PRO A 271 5.33 26.93 1.53
N LEU A 272 4.46 27.31 0.60
CA LEU A 272 4.43 26.79 -0.76
C LEU A 272 5.21 27.72 -1.69
N ALA A 273 6.05 27.15 -2.54
CA ALA A 273 6.71 27.85 -3.63
C ALA A 273 5.96 27.62 -4.93
N SER A 274 5.81 28.65 -5.76
CA SER A 274 5.16 28.57 -7.07
C SER A 274 6.01 29.20 -8.17
N THR A 275 5.83 28.74 -9.40
CA THR A 275 6.43 29.38 -10.59
C THR A 275 5.75 30.72 -10.90
N MET A 276 6.33 31.52 -11.80
CA MET A 276 5.82 32.85 -12.16
C MET A 276 5.49 32.98 -13.66
N MET A 277 4.68 32.07 -14.18
CA MET A 277 4.10 32.20 -15.52
C MET A 277 2.99 33.26 -15.49
N ALA A 278 2.90 34.05 -16.56
CA ALA A 278 1.81 35.00 -16.74
C ALA A 278 0.62 34.33 -17.44
N CYS A 279 -0.53 34.28 -16.76
CA CYS A 279 -1.80 33.83 -17.31
C CYS A 279 -2.84 34.96 -17.31
N ALA A 280 -4.04 34.67 -17.82
CA ALA A 280 -5.17 35.58 -17.71
C ALA A 280 -5.45 35.95 -16.24
N PRO A 281 -5.87 37.20 -15.94
CA PRO A 281 -6.07 37.66 -14.56
C PRO A 281 -6.97 36.77 -13.71
N ALA A 282 -8.02 36.19 -14.28
CA ALA A 282 -8.94 35.29 -13.57
C ALA A 282 -8.22 34.02 -13.06
N LEU A 283 -7.32 33.44 -13.87
CA LEU A 283 -6.54 32.26 -13.48
C LEU A 283 -5.54 32.56 -12.38
N MET A 284 -4.91 33.74 -12.44
CA MET A 284 -3.99 34.24 -11.41
C MET A 284 -4.71 34.55 -10.09
N ASN A 285 -5.96 35.04 -10.15
CA ASN A 285 -6.78 35.27 -8.95
C ASN A 285 -7.16 33.96 -8.27
N GLN A 286 -7.59 32.96 -9.05
CA GLN A 286 -7.90 31.62 -8.54
C GLN A 286 -6.66 30.95 -7.93
N GLU A 287 -5.50 31.07 -8.58
CA GLU A 287 -4.21 30.58 -8.05
C GLU A 287 -3.90 31.18 -6.68
N ARG A 288 -3.96 32.51 -6.55
CA ARG A 288 -3.69 33.20 -5.28
C ARG A 288 -4.65 32.78 -4.17
N ARG A 289 -5.94 32.63 -4.49
CA ARG A 289 -6.94 32.12 -3.53
C ARG A 289 -6.59 30.71 -3.08
N PHE A 290 -6.30 29.81 -4.01
CA PHE A 290 -5.91 28.44 -3.68
C PHE A 290 -4.68 28.41 -2.78
N LEU A 291 -3.60 29.08 -3.15
CA LEU A 291 -2.37 29.09 -2.35
C LEU A 291 -2.59 29.70 -0.96
N GLY A 292 -3.38 30.79 -0.86
CA GLY A 292 -3.73 31.40 0.43
C GLY A 292 -4.56 30.48 1.33
N LEU A 293 -5.51 29.73 0.75
CA LEU A 293 -6.28 28.74 1.52
C LEU A 293 -5.37 27.61 2.04
N MET A 294 -4.45 27.11 1.20
CA MET A 294 -3.51 26.05 1.58
C MET A 294 -2.64 26.42 2.80
N GLU A 295 -2.27 27.69 2.96
CA GLU A 295 -1.49 28.18 4.10
C GLU A 295 -2.27 28.13 5.44
N THR A 296 -3.60 28.05 5.39
CA THR A 296 -4.47 28.09 6.57
C THR A 296 -5.18 26.75 6.86
N VAL A 297 -4.85 25.69 6.11
CA VAL A 297 -5.39 24.34 6.33
C VAL A 297 -4.91 23.78 7.66
N VAL A 298 -5.87 23.26 8.43
CA VAL A 298 -5.64 22.63 9.74
C VAL A 298 -6.11 21.17 9.79
N ASP A 299 -6.95 20.74 8.85
CA ASP A 299 -7.49 19.39 8.79
C ASP A 299 -7.58 18.88 7.35
N GLY A 300 -7.40 17.57 7.20
CA GLY A 300 -7.50 16.85 5.93
C GLY A 300 -8.12 15.48 6.16
N ARG A 301 -9.12 15.15 5.36
CA ARG A 301 -9.91 13.91 5.50
C ARG A 301 -10.46 13.42 4.17
N ILE A 302 -10.86 12.16 4.16
CA ILE A 302 -11.63 11.54 3.09
C ILE A 302 -13.11 11.51 3.52
N ASP A 303 -13.99 12.05 2.68
CA ASP A 303 -15.44 12.00 2.91
C ASP A 303 -16.06 10.66 2.49
N ARG A 304 -17.38 10.52 2.59
CA ARG A 304 -18.08 9.27 2.29
C ARG A 304 -18.12 8.97 0.79
N GLU A 305 -17.97 10.00 -0.04
CA GLU A 305 -17.91 9.92 -1.48
C GLU A 305 -16.49 9.64 -1.99
N GLY A 306 -15.51 9.57 -1.09
CA GLY A 306 -14.09 9.34 -1.43
C GLY A 306 -13.34 10.62 -1.83
N ALA A 307 -13.92 11.80 -1.61
CA ALA A 307 -13.26 13.06 -1.88
C ALA A 307 -12.28 13.41 -0.75
N LEU A 308 -11.12 13.94 -1.12
CA LEU A 308 -10.27 14.68 -0.21
C LEU A 308 -10.94 16.01 0.14
N VAL A 309 -11.14 16.24 1.43
CA VAL A 309 -11.62 17.51 1.98
C VAL A 309 -10.53 18.10 2.86
N LEU A 310 -10.07 19.29 2.49
CA LEU A 310 -9.19 20.12 3.31
C LEU A 310 -10.02 21.22 3.96
N ARG A 311 -9.83 21.45 5.26
CA ARG A 311 -10.53 22.51 6.00
C ARG A 311 -9.54 23.50 6.59
N THR A 312 -9.83 24.79 6.40
CA THR A 312 -9.05 25.89 6.98
C THR A 312 -9.48 26.19 8.42
N ALA A 313 -8.63 26.92 9.14
CA ALA A 313 -8.97 27.41 10.49
C ALA A 313 -10.23 28.30 10.53
N GLU A 314 -10.56 28.96 9.42
CA GLU A 314 -11.71 29.85 9.30
C GLU A 314 -13.00 29.11 8.87
N GLY A 315 -12.89 27.81 8.56
CA GLY A 315 -14.02 26.96 8.18
C GLY A 315 -14.24 26.82 6.68
N ASP A 316 -13.44 27.47 5.85
CA ASP A 316 -13.45 27.25 4.40
C ASP A 316 -13.01 25.82 4.07
N THR A 317 -13.57 25.28 3.00
CA THR A 317 -13.28 23.93 2.54
C THR A 317 -12.75 23.92 1.11
N LEU A 318 -11.81 23.03 0.84
CA LEU A 318 -11.42 22.63 -0.49
C LEU A 318 -11.78 21.15 -0.67
N ARG A 319 -12.45 20.82 -1.77
CA ARG A 319 -12.86 19.45 -2.08
C ARG A 319 -12.27 18.98 -3.40
N ALA A 320 -11.66 17.80 -3.38
CA ALA A 320 -10.94 17.24 -4.51
C ALA A 320 -11.18 15.74 -4.67
N PHE A 321 -11.19 15.26 -5.90
CA PHE A 321 -11.37 13.84 -6.23
C PHE A 321 -10.13 13.26 -6.89
N GLN A 322 -9.96 11.95 -6.81
CA GLN A 322 -8.86 11.28 -7.49
C GLN A 322 -8.99 11.44 -9.01
N ALA A 323 -7.88 11.70 -9.68
CA ALA A 323 -7.83 11.69 -11.14
C ALA A 323 -8.04 10.27 -11.67
N GLU A 324 -9.02 10.09 -12.57
CA GLU A 324 -9.28 8.79 -13.22
C GLU A 324 -8.22 8.42 -14.28
N THR A 325 -7.39 9.38 -14.69
CA THR A 325 -6.34 9.22 -15.71
C THR A 325 -5.10 10.02 -15.34
N GLU A 326 -3.91 9.48 -15.64
CA GLU A 326 -2.65 10.23 -15.50
C GLU A 326 -2.65 11.45 -16.43
N THR A 327 -2.41 12.64 -15.86
CA THR A 327 -2.32 13.89 -16.61
C THR A 327 -1.13 13.88 -17.58
N PRO A 328 -1.32 14.14 -18.88
CA PRO A 328 -0.22 14.19 -19.83
C PRO A 328 0.79 15.29 -19.45
N GLY A 329 2.07 14.91 -19.31
CA GLY A 329 3.18 15.86 -19.08
C GLY A 329 3.42 16.28 -17.63
N SER A 330 3.04 15.43 -16.65
CA SER A 330 3.47 15.57 -15.26
C SER A 330 4.97 15.37 -15.11
#